data_AF-A0A7C9DQD9-F1
#
_entry.id   AF-A0A7C9DQD9-F1
#
_cell.length_a   1.000
_cell.length_b   1.000
_cell.length_c   1.000
_cell.angle_alpha   90.00
_cell.angle_beta   90.00
_cell.angle_gamma   90.00
#
_symmetry.space_group_name_H-M   'P 1'
#
loop_
_entity.id
_entity.type
_entity.pdbx_description
1 polymer ?
#
loop_
_entity_poly.entity_id
_entity_poly.type
_entity_poly.pdbx_seq_one_letter_code
_entity_poly.pdbx_strand_id
1 'polypeptide(L)'
;MRQITGETVGEVKTVSSMHQRKAEMARQADAFVALPGGYGTLEELLEVITFAQLGIHRKPVGLLNVDGYYNSLLSFIDKAVDEGFISPTARRIIVSAPTAKELFRKLEDYVPEIDEVSSKLIWEEMERPNYTPEPGVPT
;
A
#
# COMPACT_ATOMS: atom_id res chain seq x y z
N MET A 1 -22.77 1.29 12.70
CA MET A 1 -22.12 0.90 11.43
C MET A 1 -22.72 -0.43 10.99
N ARG A 2 -23.43 -0.46 9.87
CA ARG A 2 -23.99 -1.70 9.31
C ARG A 2 -22.97 -2.28 8.33
N GLN A 3 -22.20 -3.27 8.78
CA GLN A 3 -21.37 -4.05 7.88
C GLN A 3 -22.33 -4.83 6.96
N ILE A 4 -22.22 -4.61 5.66
CA ILE A 4 -23.03 -5.33 4.66
C ILE A 4 -22.24 -6.60 4.33
N THR A 5 -22.39 -7.63 5.15
CA THR A 5 -21.85 -8.97 4.85
C THR A 5 -22.82 -9.66 3.90
N GLY A 6 -22.48 -9.68 2.61
CA GLY A 6 -23.15 -10.53 1.63
C GLY A 6 -22.76 -12.00 1.77
N GLU A 7 -23.41 -12.88 1.00
CA GLU A 7 -22.94 -14.26 0.83
C GLU A 7 -21.49 -14.26 0.35
N THR A 8 -20.65 -15.10 0.96
CA THR A 8 -19.24 -15.13 0.62
C THR A 8 -19.03 -15.81 -0.72
N VAL A 9 -18.34 -15.14 -1.64
CA VAL A 9 -17.94 -15.69 -2.93
C VAL A 9 -16.44 -16.04 -2.84
N GLY A 10 -16.10 -17.32 -3.00
CA GLY A 10 -14.72 -17.81 -2.97
C GLY A 10 -14.29 -18.46 -1.65
N GLU A 11 -12.98 -18.55 -1.41
CA GLU A 11 -12.39 -19.16 -0.22
C GLU A 11 -12.31 -18.15 0.95
N VAL A 12 -12.68 -18.60 2.16
CA VAL A 12 -12.54 -17.81 3.39
C VAL A 12 -11.43 -18.40 4.24
N LYS A 13 -10.40 -17.60 4.53
CA LYS A 13 -9.26 -18.00 5.37
C LYS A 13 -9.28 -17.27 6.70
N THR A 14 -9.33 -18.02 7.79
CA THR A 14 -9.17 -17.47 9.15
C THR A 14 -7.68 -17.27 9.46
N VAL A 15 -7.33 -16.12 10.02
CA VAL A 15 -5.96 -15.75 10.41
C VAL A 15 -5.94 -15.31 11.88
N SER A 16 -4.79 -15.42 12.53
CA SER A 16 -4.67 -15.19 13.98
C SER A 16 -4.51 -13.72 14.38
N SER A 17 -4.19 -12.82 13.42
CA SER A 17 -4.03 -11.39 13.68
C SER A 17 -4.27 -10.52 12.44
N MET A 18 -4.47 -9.21 12.66
CA MET A 18 -4.57 -8.21 11.60
C MET A 18 -3.30 -8.14 10.74
N HIS A 19 -2.12 -8.23 11.35
CA HIS A 19 -0.85 -8.26 10.60
C HIS A 19 -0.78 -9.46 9.68
N GLN A 20 -1.18 -10.65 10.14
CA GLN A 20 -1.24 -11.84 9.30
C GLN A 20 -2.28 -11.70 8.20
N ARG A 21 -3.43 -11.07 8.48
CA ARG A 21 -4.45 -10.76 7.47
C ARG A 21 -3.88 -9.92 6.33
N LYS A 22 -3.22 -8.81 6.68
CA LYS A 22 -2.66 -7.86 5.72
C LYS A 22 -1.53 -8.51 4.91
N ALA A 23 -0.65 -9.26 5.56
CA ALA A 23 0.42 -10.00 4.88
C ALA A 23 -0.10 -11.07 3.90
N GLU A 24 -1.12 -11.82 4.29
CA GLU A 24 -1.70 -12.86 3.42
C GLU A 24 -2.44 -12.25 2.23
N MET A 25 -3.24 -11.20 2.45
CA MET A 25 -3.88 -10.43 1.37
C MET A 25 -2.84 -9.85 0.43
N ALA A 26 -1.79 -9.25 0.98
CA ALA A 26 -0.70 -8.69 0.19
C ALA A 26 0.06 -9.75 -0.60
N ARG A 27 0.19 -10.98 -0.10
CA ARG A 27 0.86 -12.07 -0.84
C ARG A 27 0.04 -12.53 -2.04
N GLN A 28 -1.28 -12.67 -1.87
CA GLN A 28 -2.18 -13.24 -2.87
C GLN A 28 -2.67 -12.22 -3.92
N ALA A 29 -2.63 -10.92 -3.62
CA ALA A 29 -3.08 -9.89 -4.55
C ALA A 29 -2.05 -9.62 -5.66
N ASP A 30 -2.50 -9.31 -6.88
CA ASP A 30 -1.62 -8.78 -7.94
C ASP A 30 -1.58 -7.24 -7.94
N ALA A 31 -2.63 -6.62 -7.36
CA ALA A 31 -2.80 -5.18 -7.24
C ALA A 31 -3.64 -4.85 -5.99
N PHE A 32 -3.48 -3.63 -5.47
CA PHE A 32 -4.35 -3.11 -4.41
C PHE A 32 -5.25 -2.02 -4.97
N VAL A 33 -6.53 -2.02 -4.61
CA VAL A 33 -7.48 -0.97 -5.03
C VAL A 33 -8.26 -0.47 -3.82
N ALA A 34 -8.19 0.83 -3.55
CA ALA A 34 -9.02 1.49 -2.56
C ALA A 34 -10.26 2.12 -3.22
N LEU A 35 -11.42 1.78 -2.67
CA LEU A 35 -12.72 2.39 -2.97
C LEU A 35 -13.02 3.46 -1.92
N PRO A 36 -13.91 4.45 -2.21
CA PRO A 36 -14.30 5.46 -1.24
C PRO A 36 -14.68 4.86 0.12
N GLY A 37 -14.02 5.32 1.17
CA GLY A 37 -14.07 4.70 2.50
C GLY A 37 -13.46 5.60 3.56
N GLY A 38 -13.71 5.27 4.83
CA GLY A 38 -13.25 6.05 5.97
C GLY A 38 -11.81 5.74 6.40
N TYR A 39 -11.51 6.01 7.67
CA TYR A 39 -10.16 5.86 8.23
C TYR A 39 -9.56 4.45 8.07
N GLY A 40 -10.36 3.39 8.17
CA GLY A 40 -9.84 2.03 7.97
C GLY A 40 -9.27 1.82 6.56
N THR A 41 -9.98 2.26 5.53
CA THR A 41 -9.50 2.21 4.14
C THR A 41 -8.26 3.07 3.94
N LEU A 42 -8.20 4.25 4.57
CA LEU A 42 -7.05 5.13 4.47
C LEU A 42 -5.80 4.55 5.15
N GLU A 43 -5.95 3.91 6.31
CA GLU A 43 -4.85 3.22 6.99
C GLU A 43 -4.30 2.08 6.14
N GLU A 44 -5.17 1.20 5.62
CA GLU A 44 -4.77 0.10 4.75
C GLU A 44 -4.10 0.61 3.46
N LEU A 45 -4.62 1.69 2.87
CA LEU A 45 -4.05 2.32 1.68
C LEU A 45 -2.65 2.87 1.93
N LEU A 46 -2.46 3.64 3.01
CA LEU A 46 -1.17 4.25 3.32
C LEU A 46 -0.12 3.19 3.64
N GLU A 47 -0.50 2.09 4.31
CA GLU A 47 0.42 1.00 4.60
C GLU A 47 0.95 0.35 3.31
N VAL A 48 0.09 0.03 2.33
CA VAL A 48 0.55 -0.58 1.07
C VAL A 48 1.36 0.40 0.22
N ILE A 49 1.09 1.71 0.29
CA ILE A 49 1.94 2.72 -0.34
C ILE A 49 3.32 2.75 0.30
N THR A 50 3.40 2.71 1.64
CA THR A 50 4.68 2.67 2.36
C THR A 50 5.47 1.40 2.04
N PHE A 51 4.82 0.24 1.95
CA PHE A 51 5.50 -1.01 1.56
C PHE A 51 6.00 -0.98 0.12
N ALA A 52 5.25 -0.40 -0.82
CA ALA A 52 5.73 -0.15 -2.18
C ALA A 52 6.93 0.81 -2.18
N GLN A 53 6.87 1.89 -1.39
CA GLN A 53 7.94 2.88 -1.28
C GLN A 53 9.21 2.26 -0.70
N LEU A 54 9.10 1.36 0.29
CA LEU A 54 10.21 0.60 0.86
C LEU A 54 10.68 -0.56 -0.04
N GLY A 55 10.05 -0.78 -1.20
CA GLY A 55 10.37 -1.86 -2.12
C GLY A 55 10.03 -3.27 -1.62
N ILE A 56 9.24 -3.39 -0.55
CA ILE A 56 8.76 -4.66 0.01
C ILE A 56 7.84 -5.38 -1.00
N HIS A 57 7.13 -4.63 -1.83
CA HIS A 57 6.45 -5.16 -3.01
C HIS A 57 6.52 -4.19 -4.19
N ARG A 58 6.20 -4.71 -5.37
CA ARG A 58 6.19 -3.95 -6.64
C ARG A 58 4.80 -3.87 -7.29
N LYS A 59 3.77 -4.29 -6.55
CA LYS A 59 2.36 -4.33 -6.98
C LYS A 59 1.79 -2.91 -7.10
N PRO A 60 0.97 -2.62 -8.13
CA PRO A 60 0.37 -1.31 -8.29
C PRO A 60 -0.67 -1.02 -7.21
N VAL A 61 -0.81 0.26 -6.84
CA VAL A 61 -1.81 0.75 -5.87
C VAL A 61 -2.77 1.70 -6.57
N GLY A 62 -4.03 1.29 -6.70
CA GLY A 62 -5.09 1.99 -7.40
C GLY A 62 -6.06 2.72 -6.47
N LEU A 63 -6.48 3.92 -6.85
CA LEU A 63 -7.58 4.66 -6.24
C LEU A 63 -8.73 4.78 -7.24
N LEU A 64 -9.89 4.21 -6.89
CA LEU A 64 -11.12 4.43 -7.64
C LEU A 64 -11.74 5.76 -7.21
N ASN A 65 -11.41 6.83 -7.94
CA ASN A 65 -11.75 8.21 -7.59
C ASN A 65 -13.14 8.63 -8.09
N VAL A 66 -14.18 7.94 -7.60
CA VAL A 66 -15.58 8.24 -7.93
C VAL A 66 -15.94 9.64 -7.46
N ASP A 67 -16.54 10.44 -8.34
CA ASP A 67 -17.00 11.81 -8.08
C ASP A 67 -15.94 12.74 -7.46
N GLY A 68 -14.66 12.43 -7.66
CA GLY A 68 -13.55 13.21 -7.10
C GLY A 68 -13.33 13.01 -5.60
N TYR A 69 -13.83 11.93 -5.00
CA TYR A 69 -13.69 11.61 -3.58
C TYR A 69 -12.26 11.75 -3.03
N TYR A 70 -11.25 11.30 -3.80
CA TYR A 70 -9.84 11.33 -3.43
C TYR A 70 -9.09 12.60 -3.87
N ASN A 71 -9.75 13.60 -4.47
CA ASN A 71 -9.07 14.80 -4.98
C ASN A 71 -8.25 15.51 -3.91
N SER A 72 -8.83 15.73 -2.72
CA SER A 72 -8.12 16.38 -1.61
C SER A 72 -6.93 15.56 -1.11
N LEU A 73 -7.05 14.23 -1.08
CA LEU A 73 -5.94 13.35 -0.71
C LEU A 73 -4.82 13.43 -1.75
N LEU A 74 -5.15 13.36 -3.03
CA LEU A 74 -4.18 13.46 -4.13
C LEU A 74 -3.46 14.82 -4.10
N SER A 75 -4.20 15.92 -3.91
CA SER A 75 -3.60 17.25 -3.77
C SER A 75 -2.71 17.39 -2.53
N PHE A 76 -3.07 16.75 -1.41
CA PHE A 76 -2.20 16.71 -0.22
C PHE A 76 -0.89 15.98 -0.51
N ILE A 77 -0.95 14.85 -1.22
CA ILE A 77 0.24 14.07 -1.60
C ILE A 77 1.08 14.87 -2.60
N ASP A 78 0.47 15.52 -3.60
CA ASP A 78 1.17 16.40 -4.54
C ASP A 78 1.91 17.52 -3.80
N LYS A 79 1.26 18.14 -2.81
CA LYS A 79 1.90 19.15 -1.97
C LYS A 79 3.09 18.59 -1.16
N ALA A 80 2.97 17.37 -0.63
CA ALA A 80 4.06 16.71 0.07
C ALA A 80 5.24 16.38 -0.86
N VAL A 81 4.99 16.16 -2.16
CA VAL A 81 6.04 16.04 -3.18
C VAL A 81 6.73 17.39 -3.41
N ASP A 82 5.94 18.46 -3.57
CA ASP A 82 6.49 19.82 -3.78
C ASP A 82 7.36 20.28 -2.61
N GLU A 83 6.98 19.92 -1.39
CA GLU A 83 7.73 20.22 -0.16
C GLU A 83 8.89 19.24 0.10
N GLY A 84 9.07 18.22 -0.76
CA GLY A 84 10.19 17.27 -0.68
C GLY A 84 10.05 16.16 0.37
N PHE A 85 8.87 15.98 0.98
CA PHE A 85 8.59 14.87 1.90
C PHE A 85 8.35 13.54 1.17
N ILE A 86 7.89 13.59 -0.08
CA ILE A 86 7.65 12.42 -0.93
C ILE A 86 8.45 12.58 -2.22
N SER A 87 9.22 11.58 -2.63
CA SER A 87 9.94 11.65 -3.90
C SER A 87 8.97 11.59 -5.09
N PRO A 88 9.27 12.23 -6.24
CA PRO A 88 8.45 12.11 -7.44
C PRO A 88 8.24 10.65 -7.88
N THR A 89 9.21 9.77 -7.59
CA THR A 89 9.12 8.33 -7.83
C THR A 89 8.09 7.67 -6.91
N ALA A 90 8.14 7.95 -5.61
CA ALA A 90 7.14 7.46 -4.65
C ALA A 90 5.72 7.96 -4.98
N ARG A 91 5.58 9.18 -5.54
CA ARG A 91 4.30 9.70 -6.00
C ARG A 91 3.63 8.86 -7.10
N ARG A 92 4.44 8.23 -7.97
CA ARG A 92 3.98 7.40 -9.10
C ARG A 92 3.45 6.03 -8.65
N ILE A 93 3.66 5.63 -7.40
CA ILE A 93 3.08 4.41 -6.81
C ILE A 93 1.55 4.43 -6.91
N ILE A 94 0.94 5.61 -6.75
CA ILE A 94 -0.51 5.77 -6.72
C ILE A 94 -1.05 6.05 -8.12
N VAL A 95 -1.84 5.11 -8.62
CA VAL A 95 -2.62 5.23 -9.86
C VAL A 95 -4.04 5.61 -9.50
N SER A 96 -4.63 6.62 -10.15
CA SER A 96 -6.04 6.97 -9.92
C SER A 96 -6.83 7.08 -11.23
N ALA A 97 -8.11 6.73 -11.15
CA ALA A 97 -9.05 6.90 -12.24
C ALA A 97 -10.50 7.00 -11.71
N PRO A 98 -11.40 7.72 -12.41
CA PRO A 98 -12.80 7.88 -11.99
C PRO A 98 -13.66 6.63 -12.23
N THR A 99 -13.21 5.70 -13.06
CA THR A 99 -13.97 4.48 -13.39
C THR A 99 -13.11 3.23 -13.23
N ALA A 100 -13.74 2.11 -12.86
CA ALA A 100 -13.04 0.83 -12.70
C ALA A 100 -12.33 0.41 -14.00
N LYS A 101 -13.00 0.56 -15.14
CA LYS A 101 -12.44 0.21 -16.45
C LYS A 101 -11.16 0.98 -16.78
N GLU A 102 -11.15 2.28 -16.50
CA GLU A 102 -9.95 3.10 -16.71
C GLU A 102 -8.87 2.76 -15.70
N LEU A 103 -9.25 2.50 -14.44
CA LEU A 103 -8.31 2.11 -13.41
C LEU A 103 -7.57 0.82 -13.78
N PHE A 104 -8.29 -0.23 -14.17
CA PHE A 104 -7.68 -1.51 -14.55
C PHE A 104 -6.69 -1.37 -15.70
N ARG A 105 -7.03 -0.59 -16.74
CA ARG A 105 -6.08 -0.32 -17.84
C ARG A 105 -4.79 0.31 -17.34
N LYS A 106 -4.88 1.34 -16.50
CA LYS A 106 -3.70 1.99 -15.94
C LYS A 106 -2.89 1.07 -15.01
N LEU A 107 -3.55 0.15 -14.31
CA LEU A 107 -2.88 -0.84 -13.45
C LEU A 107 -2.16 -1.91 -14.28
N GLU A 108 -2.73 -2.32 -15.41
CA GLU A 108 -2.09 -3.25 -16.36
C GLU A 108 -0.83 -2.66 -17.01
N ASP A 109 -0.86 -1.35 -17.31
CA ASP A 109 0.27 -0.61 -17.89
C ASP A 109 1.32 -0.18 -16.85
N TYR A 110 1.08 -0.44 -15.56
CA TYR A 110 1.95 0.03 -14.48
C TYR A 110 3.32 -0.65 -14.47
N VAL A 111 4.38 0.16 -14.45
CA VAL A 111 5.76 -0.30 -14.28
C VAL A 111 6.33 0.24 -12.97
N PRO A 112 6.73 -0.62 -12.02
CA PRO A 112 7.24 -0.20 -10.72
C PRO A 112 8.65 0.41 -10.83
N GLU A 113 8.75 1.67 -10.45
CA GLU A 113 10.01 2.40 -10.31
C GLU A 113 10.45 2.41 -8.84
N ILE A 114 11.67 1.97 -8.57
CA ILE A 114 12.23 1.94 -7.21
C ILE A 114 13.27 3.05 -7.08
N ASP A 115 13.19 3.83 -6.00
CA ASP A 115 14.18 4.83 -5.66
C ASP A 115 15.50 4.18 -5.20
N GLU A 116 16.65 4.74 -5.56
CA GLU A 116 17.96 4.23 -5.12
C GLU A 116 18.10 4.25 -3.59
N VAL A 117 17.43 5.20 -2.93
CA VAL A 117 17.42 5.32 -1.46
C VAL A 117 16.68 4.14 -0.82
N SER A 118 15.52 3.76 -1.34
CA SER A 118 14.75 2.60 -0.87
C SER A 118 15.48 1.29 -1.11
N SER A 119 16.23 1.21 -2.22
CA SER A 119 17.05 0.04 -2.53
C SER A 119 18.12 -0.22 -1.46
N LYS A 120 18.74 0.84 -0.89
CA LYS A 120 19.75 0.71 0.17
C LYS A 120 19.20 0.17 1.49
N LEU A 121 17.99 0.58 1.89
CA LEU A 121 17.34 0.11 3.11
C LEU A 121 17.08 -1.42 3.08
N ILE A 122 16.71 -1.95 1.91
CA ILE A 122 16.49 -3.39 1.71
C ILE A 122 17.80 -4.18 1.88
N TRP A 123 18.93 -3.68 1.35
CA TRP A 123 20.22 -4.34 1.48
C TRP A 123 20.70 -4.40 2.93
N GLU A 124 20.56 -3.32 3.69
CA GLU A 124 21.00 -3.25 5.08
C GLU A 124 20.17 -4.13 6.03
N GLU A 125 18.87 -4.30 5.75
CA GLU A 125 17.98 -5.12 6.59
C GLU A 125 18.08 -6.62 6.28
N MET A 126 18.34 -6.99 5.01
CA MET A 126 18.59 -8.38 4.61
C MET A 126 19.97 -8.92 5.05
N GLU A 127 20.94 -8.05 5.34
CA GLU A 127 22.25 -8.42 5.85
C GLU A 127 22.30 -8.62 7.38
N ARG A 128 21.23 -8.33 8.14
CA ARG A 128 21.18 -8.63 9.58
C ARG A 128 20.96 -10.13 9.81
N PRO A 129 21.99 -10.92 10.20
CA PRO A 129 21.79 -12.31 10.58
C PRO A 129 21.16 -12.33 11.97
N ASN A 130 20.06 -13.07 12.16
CA ASN A 130 19.46 -13.45 13.44
C ASN A 130 19.79 -12.55 14.65
N TYR A 131 18.90 -11.61 14.96
CA TYR A 131 18.93 -10.90 16.25
C TYR A 131 18.74 -11.92 17.39
N THR A 132 19.82 -12.25 18.10
CA THR A 132 19.77 -12.83 19.44
C THR A 132 19.72 -11.68 20.45
N PRO A 133 18.65 -11.55 21.26
CA PRO A 133 18.61 -10.52 22.28
C PRO A 133 19.71 -10.78 23.31
N GLU A 134 20.49 -9.75 23.64
CA GLU A 134 21.49 -9.84 24.71
C GLU A 134 20.79 -9.93 26.07
N PRO A 135 21.19 -10.88 26.94
CA PRO A 135 20.56 -11.06 28.23
C PRO A 135 21.01 -9.95 29.19
N GLY A 136 20.12 -8.97 29.44
CA GLY A 136 20.09 -8.30 30.74
C GLY A 136 20.16 -6.77 30.78
N VAL A 137 19.25 -6.04 30.13
CA VAL A 137 19.00 -4.63 30.51
C VAL A 137 17.51 -4.42 30.77
N PRO A 138 17.09 -4.08 32.00
CA PRO A 138 15.74 -3.59 32.28
C PRO A 138 15.64 -2.10 31.96
N THR A 139 14.63 -1.78 31.13
CA THR A 139 14.06 -0.48 30.72
C THR A 139 14.92 0.77 30.82
#